data_AF-Q0V8K4-F1
#
_entry.id   AF-Q0V8K4-F1
#
_cell.length_a   1.000
_cell.length_b   1.000
_cell.length_c   1.000
_cell.angle_alpha   90.00
_cell.angle_beta   90.00
_cell.angle_gamma   90.00
#
_symmetry.space_group_name_H-M   'P 1'
#
loop_
_entity.id
_entity.type
_entity.pdbx_description
1 polymer ?
#
loop_
_entity_poly.entity_id
_entity_poly.type
_entity_poly.pdbx_seq_one_letter_code
_entity_poly.pdbx_strand_id
1 'polypeptide(L)'
;KTAFIMLLRRSLRTKTGADICRLWRIHQALYCFDYHLEESREIKDMLLECFINVNYIKKEEGRRFLSSLFNWNINFIKMIHGTIKNQLQGLPKSLMVHIAEIYFRAWRKASGKILEAIENDCIQDLMHHGVHLPRRSPVHPRVRKVLSYFHHQKEVRQGVEEMLYKLYKPILWRGLKARNSEVRSNAALLFVEAFPIRHPGFNAIEMDSEIQKQFEELYSLLEDPYPMVRSAGILGVCKITSKYWEMMPPTILIDLLKKVTEELAFDLSSADVRCSVFKCLPIILDNKLSHPLLEQLLPALKYCLHDNSEKVRVAFVDMLLKVKAVRAAKFWKICPMEHILARLESDSRPVCRRLVGLIFNSFLPVNQPEAVWCERCVALLQMN
;
A
#
# COMPACT_ATOMS: atom_id res chain seq x y z
N LYS A 1 -15.52 -14.21 -39.81
CA LYS A 1 -16.37 -14.35 -38.60
C LYS A 1 -16.32 -15.77 -38.01
N THR A 2 -16.64 -16.81 -38.78
CA THR A 2 -16.68 -18.22 -38.32
C THR A 2 -15.40 -18.71 -37.64
N ALA A 3 -14.23 -18.48 -38.25
CA ALA A 3 -12.95 -18.89 -37.68
C ALA A 3 -12.67 -18.23 -36.31
N PHE A 4 -13.07 -16.97 -36.12
CA PHE A 4 -12.92 -16.26 -34.85
C PHE A 4 -13.78 -16.91 -33.75
N ILE A 5 -15.06 -17.18 -34.04
CA ILE A 5 -15.97 -17.85 -33.11
C ILE A 5 -15.44 -19.23 -32.71
N MET A 6 -15.01 -20.03 -33.70
CA MET A 6 -14.47 -21.37 -33.44
C MET A 6 -13.23 -21.33 -32.52
N LEU A 7 -12.31 -20.40 -32.77
CA LEU A 7 -11.10 -20.23 -31.95
C LEU A 7 -11.41 -19.69 -30.55
N LEU A 8 -12.33 -18.72 -30.44
CA LEU A 8 -12.80 -18.20 -29.16
C LEU A 8 -13.39 -19.33 -28.30
N ARG A 9 -14.34 -20.09 -28.87
CA ARG A 9 -14.97 -21.23 -28.17
C ARG A 9 -13.95 -22.29 -27.76
N ARG A 10 -12.99 -22.61 -28.63
CA ARG A 10 -11.94 -23.60 -28.35
C ARG A 10 -10.98 -23.13 -27.24
N SER A 11 -10.61 -21.85 -27.26
CA SER A 11 -9.70 -21.28 -26.27
C SER A 11 -10.29 -21.19 -24.85
N LEU A 12 -11.62 -21.12 -24.71
CA LEU A 12 -12.30 -21.18 -23.41
C LEU A 12 -12.34 -22.60 -22.83
N ARG A 13 -12.46 -23.61 -23.69
CA ARG A 13 -12.52 -25.03 -23.28
C ARG A 13 -11.15 -25.65 -23.01
N THR A 14 -10.12 -25.21 -23.73
CA THR A 14 -8.79 -25.80 -23.65
C THR A 14 -7.95 -25.16 -22.54
N LYS A 15 -7.20 -25.99 -21.81
CA LYS A 15 -6.21 -25.50 -20.83
C LYS A 15 -4.89 -25.05 -21.50
N THR A 16 -4.73 -25.31 -22.79
CA THR A 16 -3.54 -24.97 -23.55
C THR A 16 -3.58 -23.52 -24.01
N GLY A 17 -2.55 -22.72 -23.69
CA GLY A 17 -2.49 -21.32 -24.10
C GLY A 17 -2.25 -21.08 -25.60
N ALA A 18 -2.15 -22.13 -26.43
CA ALA A 18 -1.88 -22.00 -27.86
C ALA A 18 -3.05 -21.36 -28.63
N ASP A 19 -4.28 -21.72 -28.27
CA ASP A 19 -5.47 -21.16 -28.93
C ASP A 19 -5.67 -19.69 -28.57
N ILE A 20 -5.26 -19.25 -27.37
CA ILE A 20 -5.23 -17.82 -26.99
C ILE A 20 -4.24 -17.04 -27.87
N CYS A 21 -3.05 -17.59 -28.15
CA CYS A 21 -2.09 -16.96 -29.06
C CYS A 21 -2.66 -16.83 -30.47
N ARG A 22 -3.33 -17.88 -30.97
CA ARG A 22 -3.98 -17.85 -32.29
C ARG A 22 -5.11 -16.83 -32.35
N LEU A 23 -5.95 -16.78 -31.31
CA LEU A 23 -7.02 -15.80 -31.21
C LEU A 23 -6.46 -14.37 -31.22
N TRP A 24 -5.38 -14.12 -30.47
CA TRP A 24 -4.70 -12.82 -30.49
C TRP A 24 -4.20 -12.44 -31.90
N ARG A 25 -3.68 -13.37 -32.70
CA ARG A 25 -3.23 -13.07 -34.08
C ARG A 25 -4.35 -12.59 -34.99
N ILE A 26 -5.59 -13.04 -34.75
CA ILE A 26 -6.76 -12.68 -35.56
C ILE A 26 -7.72 -11.73 -34.84
N HIS A 27 -7.30 -11.08 -33.74
CA HIS A 27 -8.20 -10.29 -32.88
C HIS A 27 -8.94 -9.17 -33.62
N GLN A 28 -8.35 -8.62 -34.69
CA GLN A 28 -8.96 -7.60 -35.54
C GLN A 28 -10.25 -8.08 -36.24
N ALA A 29 -10.44 -9.39 -36.41
CA ALA A 29 -11.67 -9.95 -36.94
C ALA A 29 -12.90 -9.67 -36.04
N LEU A 30 -12.69 -9.26 -34.78
CA LEU A 30 -13.77 -8.79 -33.91
C LEU A 30 -14.51 -7.58 -34.50
N TYR A 31 -13.82 -6.69 -35.22
CA TYR A 31 -14.43 -5.51 -35.83
C TYR A 31 -15.35 -5.83 -37.02
N CYS A 32 -15.36 -7.08 -37.50
CA CYS A 32 -16.36 -7.53 -38.46
C CYS A 32 -17.73 -7.79 -37.81
N PHE A 33 -17.83 -7.86 -36.49
CA PHE A 33 -19.07 -8.08 -35.76
C PHE A 33 -19.72 -6.74 -35.42
N ASP A 34 -20.98 -6.57 -35.80
CA ASP A 34 -21.77 -5.42 -35.39
C ASP A 34 -22.25 -5.62 -33.94
N TYR A 35 -21.89 -4.70 -33.07
CA TYR A 35 -22.26 -4.74 -31.66
C TYR A 35 -23.79 -4.68 -31.46
N HIS A 36 -24.54 -4.02 -32.34
CA HIS A 36 -25.97 -3.78 -32.12
C HIS A 36 -26.88 -4.93 -32.55
N LEU A 37 -26.37 -5.90 -33.32
CA LEU A 37 -27.14 -7.05 -33.77
C LEU A 37 -27.32 -8.12 -32.68
N GLU A 38 -28.49 -8.76 -32.65
CA GLU A 38 -28.78 -9.87 -31.72
C GLU A 38 -27.89 -11.08 -31.94
N GLU A 39 -27.50 -11.35 -33.19
CA GLU A 39 -26.56 -12.43 -33.56
C GLU A 39 -25.20 -12.28 -32.84
N SER A 40 -24.84 -11.05 -32.43
CA SER A 40 -23.63 -10.77 -31.67
C SER A 40 -23.77 -11.05 -30.17
N ARG A 41 -24.92 -11.56 -29.68
CA ARG A 41 -25.11 -11.89 -28.27
C ARG A 41 -24.20 -13.02 -27.81
N GLU A 42 -24.15 -14.11 -28.57
CA GLU A 42 -23.34 -15.28 -28.22
C GLU A 42 -21.84 -14.93 -28.12
N ILE A 43 -21.35 -14.11 -29.05
CA ILE A 43 -19.95 -13.66 -29.03
C ILE A 43 -19.67 -12.72 -27.84
N LYS A 44 -20.61 -11.83 -27.48
CA LYS A 44 -20.45 -10.97 -26.29
C LYS A 44 -20.29 -11.83 -25.03
N ASP A 45 -21.14 -12.84 -24.85
CA ASP A 45 -21.10 -13.71 -23.67
C ASP A 45 -19.76 -14.47 -23.58
N MET A 46 -19.30 -15.06 -24.70
CA MET A 46 -17.99 -15.73 -24.75
C MET A 46 -16.81 -14.77 -24.49
N LEU A 47 -16.88 -13.53 -24.98
CA LEU A 47 -15.84 -12.52 -24.73
C LEU A 47 -15.80 -12.10 -23.26
N LEU A 48 -16.96 -11.99 -22.60
CA LEU A 48 -17.04 -11.73 -21.17
C LEU A 48 -16.50 -12.89 -20.33
N GLU A 49 -16.75 -14.14 -20.75
CA GLU A 49 -16.17 -15.33 -20.11
C GLU A 49 -14.63 -15.31 -20.12
N CYS A 50 -14.01 -14.71 -21.14
CA CYS A 50 -12.55 -14.56 -21.19
C CYS A 50 -11.99 -13.72 -20.01
N PHE A 51 -12.75 -12.77 -19.47
CA PHE A 51 -12.32 -11.92 -18.36
C PHE A 51 -12.31 -12.62 -17.00
N ILE A 52 -12.90 -13.81 -16.92
CA ILE A 52 -12.98 -14.61 -15.69
C ILE A 52 -12.14 -15.89 -15.82
N ASN A 53 -11.62 -16.15 -17.02
CA ASN A 53 -10.77 -17.28 -17.32
C ASN A 53 -9.32 -17.01 -16.89
N VAL A 54 -8.82 -17.81 -15.93
CA VAL A 54 -7.47 -17.67 -15.36
C VAL A 54 -6.36 -17.77 -16.42
N ASN A 55 -6.55 -18.58 -17.47
CA ASN A 55 -5.54 -18.74 -18.52
C ASN A 55 -5.40 -17.46 -19.35
N TYR A 56 -6.51 -16.79 -19.64
CA TYR A 56 -6.50 -15.50 -20.30
C TYR A 56 -5.84 -14.41 -19.46
N ILE A 57 -6.15 -14.36 -18.16
CA ILE A 57 -5.61 -13.34 -17.25
C ILE A 57 -4.09 -13.53 -17.05
N LYS A 58 -3.63 -14.79 -16.85
CA LYS A 58 -2.22 -15.09 -16.59
C LYS A 58 -1.34 -14.99 -17.84
N LYS A 59 -1.88 -15.27 -19.03
CA LYS A 59 -1.09 -15.29 -20.26
C LYS A 59 -0.95 -13.88 -20.87
N GLU A 60 0.24 -13.56 -21.35
CA GLU A 60 0.54 -12.25 -21.95
C GLU A 60 -0.33 -11.93 -23.17
N GLU A 61 -0.47 -12.86 -24.12
CA GLU A 61 -1.35 -12.69 -25.27
C GLU A 61 -2.82 -12.59 -24.86
N GLY A 62 -3.21 -13.26 -23.78
CA GLY A 62 -4.54 -13.16 -23.19
C GLY A 62 -4.80 -11.76 -22.66
N ARG A 63 -3.88 -11.17 -21.88
CA ARG A 63 -3.99 -9.79 -21.41
C ARG A 63 -4.03 -8.78 -22.57
N ARG A 64 -3.22 -8.97 -23.60
CA ARG A 64 -3.26 -8.14 -24.82
C ARG A 64 -4.64 -8.21 -25.48
N PHE A 65 -5.17 -9.41 -25.66
CA PHE A 65 -6.49 -9.63 -26.21
C PHE A 65 -7.57 -8.95 -25.36
N LEU A 66 -7.64 -9.23 -24.06
CA LEU A 66 -8.61 -8.64 -23.14
C LEU A 66 -8.54 -7.11 -23.12
N SER A 67 -7.34 -6.53 -23.10
CA SER A 67 -7.18 -5.07 -23.15
C SER A 67 -7.71 -4.46 -24.46
N SER A 68 -7.62 -5.18 -25.59
CA SER A 68 -8.13 -4.70 -26.87
C SER A 68 -9.67 -4.66 -26.95
N LEU A 69 -10.35 -5.49 -26.15
CA LEU A 69 -11.82 -5.56 -26.15
C LEU A 69 -12.49 -4.29 -25.63
N PHE A 70 -11.79 -3.50 -24.82
CA PHE A 70 -12.27 -2.19 -24.37
C PHE A 70 -12.48 -1.20 -25.52
N ASN A 71 -11.83 -1.42 -26.66
CA ASN A 71 -11.93 -0.54 -27.83
C ASN A 71 -13.04 -0.99 -28.82
N TRP A 72 -13.85 -2.00 -28.48
CA TRP A 72 -14.88 -2.51 -29.39
C TRP A 72 -16.17 -1.70 -29.33
N ASN A 73 -16.69 -1.42 -28.14
CA ASN A 73 -17.90 -0.62 -27.94
C ASN A 73 -17.97 -0.06 -26.51
N ILE A 74 -18.44 1.19 -26.35
CA ILE A 74 -18.55 1.88 -25.05
C ILE A 74 -19.46 1.11 -24.08
N ASN A 75 -20.59 0.59 -24.54
CA ASN A 75 -21.49 -0.18 -23.68
C ASN A 75 -20.86 -1.51 -23.25
N PHE A 76 -19.99 -2.08 -24.09
CA PHE A 76 -19.27 -3.30 -23.74
C PHE A 76 -18.25 -3.08 -22.62
N ILE A 77 -17.64 -1.89 -22.52
CA ILE A 77 -16.73 -1.53 -21.41
C ILE A 77 -17.43 -1.70 -20.06
N LYS A 78 -18.69 -1.23 -19.95
CA LYS A 78 -19.51 -1.37 -18.74
C LYS A 78 -19.79 -2.84 -18.42
N MET A 79 -20.09 -3.65 -19.44
CA MET A 79 -20.31 -5.10 -19.28
C MET A 79 -19.03 -5.81 -18.83
N ILE A 80 -17.87 -5.47 -19.41
CA ILE A 80 -16.56 -5.99 -19.00
C ILE A 80 -16.31 -5.67 -17.54
N HIS A 81 -16.48 -4.41 -17.14
CA HIS A 81 -16.24 -3.98 -15.78
C HIS A 81 -17.18 -4.62 -14.76
N GLY A 82 -18.48 -4.71 -15.08
CA GLY A 82 -19.46 -5.43 -14.27
C GLY A 82 -19.10 -6.91 -14.10
N THR A 83 -18.65 -7.56 -15.18
CA THR A 83 -18.22 -8.96 -15.15
C THR A 83 -17.02 -9.17 -14.24
N ILE A 84 -15.98 -8.33 -14.37
CA ILE A 84 -14.80 -8.40 -13.50
C ILE A 84 -15.20 -8.17 -12.04
N LYS A 85 -15.99 -7.12 -11.76
CA LYS A 85 -16.44 -6.78 -10.39
C LYS A 85 -17.15 -7.94 -9.71
N ASN A 86 -18.12 -8.55 -10.40
CA ASN A 86 -18.90 -9.67 -9.87
C ASN A 86 -18.04 -10.89 -9.55
N GLN A 87 -16.88 -11.04 -10.18
CA GLN A 87 -15.98 -12.18 -10.00
C GLN A 87 -14.75 -11.86 -9.13
N LEU A 88 -14.58 -10.62 -8.66
CA LEU A 88 -13.41 -10.24 -7.85
C LEU A 88 -13.24 -11.16 -6.64
N GLN A 89 -14.33 -11.49 -5.93
CA GLN A 89 -14.26 -12.38 -4.76
C GLN A 89 -13.74 -13.78 -5.12
N GLY A 90 -14.18 -14.34 -6.27
CA GLY A 90 -13.80 -15.68 -6.72
C GLY A 90 -12.38 -15.77 -7.27
N LEU A 91 -11.81 -14.67 -7.76
CA LEU A 91 -10.45 -14.65 -8.31
C LEU A 91 -9.39 -14.62 -7.20
N PRO A 92 -8.26 -15.35 -7.36
CA PRO A 92 -7.12 -15.23 -6.46
C PRO A 92 -6.53 -13.82 -6.42
N LYS A 93 -6.12 -13.34 -5.24
CA LYS A 93 -5.52 -12.01 -5.07
C LYS A 93 -4.26 -11.80 -5.93
N SER A 94 -3.50 -12.87 -6.20
CA SER A 94 -2.32 -12.83 -7.08
C SER A 94 -2.64 -12.41 -8.51
N LEU A 95 -3.87 -12.65 -9.01
CA LEU A 95 -4.28 -12.25 -10.35
C LEU A 95 -4.62 -10.76 -10.47
N MET A 96 -4.79 -10.04 -9.35
CA MET A 96 -5.21 -8.64 -9.39
C MET A 96 -4.20 -7.73 -10.09
N VAL A 97 -2.90 -8.08 -10.06
CA VAL A 97 -1.86 -7.36 -10.81
C VAL A 97 -2.11 -7.48 -12.31
N HIS A 98 -2.50 -8.65 -12.81
CA HIS A 98 -2.82 -8.89 -14.21
C HIS A 98 -4.14 -8.23 -14.64
N ILE A 99 -5.15 -8.24 -13.76
CA ILE A 99 -6.40 -7.49 -13.99
C ILE A 99 -6.11 -5.99 -14.10
N ALA A 100 -5.31 -5.44 -13.19
CA ALA A 100 -4.92 -4.05 -13.24
C ALA A 100 -4.15 -3.71 -14.52
N GLU A 101 -3.24 -4.59 -14.95
CA GLU A 101 -2.51 -4.44 -16.19
C GLU A 101 -3.43 -4.42 -17.42
N ILE A 102 -4.50 -5.23 -17.44
CA ILE A 102 -5.50 -5.20 -18.52
C ILE A 102 -6.16 -3.83 -18.60
N TYR A 103 -6.67 -3.30 -17.47
CA TYR A 103 -7.25 -1.96 -17.42
C TYR A 103 -6.24 -0.88 -17.83
N PHE A 104 -5.02 -0.96 -17.32
CA PHE A 104 -3.98 0.02 -17.60
C PHE A 104 -3.59 0.04 -19.09
N ARG A 105 -3.47 -1.13 -19.73
CA ARG A 105 -3.19 -1.24 -21.17
C ARG A 105 -4.34 -0.71 -22.02
N ALA A 106 -5.59 -0.95 -21.60
CA ALA A 106 -6.77 -0.41 -22.26
C ALA A 106 -6.81 1.13 -22.14
N TRP A 107 -6.66 1.66 -20.92
CA TRP A 107 -6.60 3.10 -20.65
C TRP A 107 -5.52 3.80 -21.49
N ARG A 108 -4.29 3.25 -21.52
CA ARG A 108 -3.17 3.83 -22.28
C ARG A 108 -3.40 3.96 -23.79
N LYS A 109 -4.26 3.13 -24.37
CA LYS A 109 -4.56 3.14 -25.81
C LYS A 109 -5.85 3.87 -26.15
N ALA A 110 -6.65 4.22 -25.14
CA ALA A 110 -7.94 4.82 -25.31
C ALA A 110 -7.84 6.32 -25.57
N SER A 111 -8.82 6.85 -26.29
CA SER A 111 -9.00 8.29 -26.53
C SER A 111 -10.49 8.61 -26.62
N GLY A 112 -10.84 9.91 -26.51
CA GLY A 112 -12.21 10.40 -26.58
C GLY A 112 -13.16 9.67 -25.62
N LYS A 113 -14.35 9.31 -26.12
CA LYS A 113 -15.42 8.68 -25.31
C LYS A 113 -15.02 7.32 -24.70
N ILE A 114 -14.10 6.59 -25.32
CA ILE A 114 -13.62 5.30 -24.79
C ILE A 114 -12.75 5.54 -23.55
N LEU A 115 -11.88 6.57 -23.60
CA LEU A 115 -11.07 6.95 -22.45
C LEU A 115 -11.94 7.39 -21.28
N GLU A 116 -12.94 8.25 -21.55
CA GLU A 116 -13.91 8.70 -20.54
C GLU A 116 -14.66 7.53 -19.88
N ALA A 117 -15.09 6.53 -20.67
CA ALA A 117 -15.76 5.35 -20.13
C ALA A 117 -14.83 4.49 -19.26
N ILE A 118 -13.57 4.28 -19.66
CA ILE A 118 -12.60 3.53 -18.84
C ILE A 118 -12.31 4.27 -17.54
N GLU A 119 -12.13 5.58 -17.61
CA GLU A 119 -11.80 6.39 -16.43
C GLU A 119 -12.98 6.50 -15.46
N ASN A 120 -14.15 6.91 -15.93
CA ASN A 120 -15.30 7.21 -15.08
C ASN A 120 -16.08 5.96 -14.68
N ASP A 121 -16.34 5.04 -15.63
CA ASP A 121 -17.17 3.87 -15.35
C ASP A 121 -16.38 2.71 -14.73
N CYS A 122 -15.04 2.69 -14.86
CA CYS A 122 -14.22 1.57 -14.36
C CYS A 122 -13.22 1.98 -13.27
N ILE A 123 -12.24 2.84 -13.60
CA ILE A 123 -11.14 3.15 -12.67
C ILE A 123 -11.67 3.93 -11.47
N GLN A 124 -12.48 4.96 -11.71
CA GLN A 124 -13.08 5.77 -10.64
C GLN A 124 -14.07 4.96 -9.79
N ASP A 125 -14.80 4.01 -10.39
CA ASP A 125 -15.63 3.06 -9.64
C ASP A 125 -14.79 2.20 -8.68
N LEU A 126 -13.64 1.68 -9.14
CA LEU A 126 -12.71 0.95 -8.26
C LEU A 126 -12.16 1.83 -7.15
N MET A 127 -11.83 3.10 -7.44
CA MET A 127 -11.40 4.08 -6.43
C MET A 127 -12.49 4.31 -5.38
N HIS A 128 -13.75 4.46 -5.82
CA HIS A 128 -14.90 4.62 -4.94
C HIS A 128 -15.05 3.41 -4.01
N HIS A 129 -14.98 2.19 -4.55
CA HIS A 129 -15.04 0.96 -3.76
C HIS A 129 -13.82 0.79 -2.85
N GLY A 130 -12.64 1.26 -3.26
CA GLY A 130 -11.44 1.25 -2.44
C GLY A 130 -11.57 2.09 -1.17
N VAL A 131 -12.37 3.16 -1.21
CA VAL A 131 -12.69 4.01 -0.05
C VAL A 131 -13.84 3.44 0.78
N HIS A 132 -14.92 2.98 0.14
CA HIS A 132 -16.19 2.69 0.82
C HIS A 132 -16.42 1.23 1.21
N LEU A 133 -15.68 0.27 0.65
CA LEU A 133 -15.86 -1.13 1.02
C LEU A 133 -15.44 -1.35 2.49
N PRO A 134 -16.25 -2.10 3.28
CA PRO A 134 -15.83 -2.54 4.60
C PRO A 134 -14.54 -3.35 4.51
N ARG A 135 -13.61 -3.18 5.46
CA ARG A 135 -12.33 -3.89 5.51
C ARG A 135 -12.48 -5.39 5.64
N ARG A 136 -13.57 -5.83 6.28
CA ARG A 136 -13.96 -7.25 6.38
C ARG A 136 -14.39 -7.85 5.03
N SER A 137 -14.68 -7.04 4.02
CA SER A 137 -15.04 -7.54 2.70
C SER A 137 -13.87 -8.29 2.07
N PRO A 138 -14.07 -9.52 1.54
CA PRO A 138 -13.03 -10.25 0.83
C PRO A 138 -12.60 -9.54 -0.47
N VAL A 139 -13.41 -8.61 -0.98
CA VAL A 139 -13.17 -7.84 -2.21
C VAL A 139 -12.28 -6.63 -1.95
N HIS A 140 -12.37 -5.99 -0.78
CA HIS A 140 -11.58 -4.80 -0.43
C HIS A 140 -10.06 -4.94 -0.68
N PRO A 141 -9.36 -5.99 -0.19
CA PRO A 141 -7.92 -6.13 -0.43
C PRO A 141 -7.56 -6.40 -1.91
N ARG A 142 -8.52 -6.84 -2.73
CA ARG A 142 -8.33 -7.07 -4.17
C ARG A 142 -8.45 -5.77 -4.95
N VAL A 143 -9.48 -4.97 -4.65
CA VAL A 143 -9.64 -3.62 -5.22
C VAL A 143 -8.40 -2.78 -4.92
N ARG A 144 -7.93 -2.76 -3.66
CA ARG A 144 -6.68 -2.09 -3.30
C ARG A 144 -5.47 -2.59 -4.07
N LYS A 145 -5.38 -3.91 -4.32
CA LYS A 145 -4.27 -4.45 -5.12
C LYS A 145 -4.35 -3.98 -6.57
N VAL A 146 -5.54 -3.86 -7.15
CA VAL A 146 -5.72 -3.29 -8.50
C VAL A 146 -5.28 -1.82 -8.53
N LEU A 147 -5.78 -0.99 -7.60
CA LEU A 147 -5.42 0.43 -7.53
C LEU A 147 -3.93 0.65 -7.29
N SER A 148 -3.30 -0.17 -6.44
CA SER A 148 -1.87 -0.08 -6.18
C SER A 148 -1.04 -0.13 -7.46
N TYR A 149 -1.47 -0.90 -8.48
CA TYR A 149 -0.77 -0.96 -9.76
C TYR A 149 -0.69 0.42 -10.42
N PHE A 150 -1.80 1.17 -10.48
CA PHE A 150 -1.84 2.52 -11.06
C PHE A 150 -0.94 3.48 -10.29
N HIS A 151 -0.94 3.42 -8.95
CA HIS A 151 -0.06 4.25 -8.12
C HIS A 151 1.42 4.02 -8.42
N HIS A 152 1.84 2.77 -8.65
CA HIS A 152 3.24 2.46 -9.00
C HIS A 152 3.60 2.88 -10.43
N GLN A 153 2.63 2.98 -11.36
CA GLN A 153 2.90 3.43 -12.73
C GLN A 153 3.12 4.94 -12.83
N LYS A 154 2.72 5.70 -11.80
CA LYS A 154 2.81 7.16 -11.74
C LYS A 154 4.22 7.68 -12.03
N GLU A 155 5.25 7.02 -11.51
CA GLU A 155 6.65 7.46 -11.65
C GLU A 155 7.27 7.12 -13.02
N VAL A 156 6.67 6.18 -13.75
CA VAL A 156 7.27 5.58 -14.95
C VAL A 156 6.53 5.98 -16.23
N ARG A 157 5.26 6.39 -16.12
CA ARG A 157 4.36 6.57 -17.26
C ARG A 157 3.71 7.95 -17.24
N GLN A 158 3.89 8.69 -18.34
CA GLN A 158 3.25 9.98 -18.56
C GLN A 158 1.71 9.87 -18.54
N GLY A 159 1.04 10.94 -18.09
CA GLY A 159 -0.42 11.05 -18.01
C GLY A 159 -1.06 10.36 -16.80
N VAL A 160 -0.33 9.48 -16.09
CA VAL A 160 -0.88 8.78 -14.92
C VAL A 160 -1.13 9.74 -13.76
N GLU A 161 -0.24 10.70 -13.52
CA GLU A 161 -0.43 11.73 -12.49
C GLU A 161 -1.71 12.54 -12.70
N GLU A 162 -1.92 13.04 -13.93
CA GLU A 162 -3.11 13.80 -14.30
C GLU A 162 -4.39 12.98 -14.11
N MET A 163 -4.39 11.73 -14.57
CA MET A 163 -5.52 10.81 -14.39
C MET A 163 -5.81 10.57 -12.90
N LEU A 164 -4.79 10.27 -12.09
CA LEU A 164 -4.97 10.05 -10.66
C LEU A 164 -5.52 11.31 -9.97
N TYR A 165 -4.98 12.48 -10.29
CA TYR A 165 -5.47 13.76 -9.76
C TYR A 165 -6.96 13.96 -10.10
N LYS A 166 -7.33 13.81 -11.37
CA LYS A 166 -8.71 14.01 -11.84
C LYS A 166 -9.69 13.03 -11.20
N LEU A 167 -9.35 11.73 -11.19
CA LEU A 167 -10.27 10.69 -10.74
C LEU A 167 -10.40 10.61 -9.21
N TYR A 168 -9.35 10.94 -8.46
CA TYR A 168 -9.45 11.01 -7.00
C TYR A 168 -10.12 12.27 -6.47
N LYS A 169 -10.09 13.40 -7.20
CA LYS A 169 -10.64 14.68 -6.76
C LYS A 169 -12.05 14.60 -6.12
N PRO A 170 -13.05 13.90 -6.69
CA PRO A 170 -14.38 13.81 -6.08
C PRO A 170 -14.50 12.76 -4.95
N ILE A 171 -13.54 11.86 -4.79
CA ILE A 171 -13.65 10.68 -3.90
C ILE A 171 -12.76 10.82 -2.68
N LEU A 172 -11.46 11.06 -2.89
CA LEU A 172 -10.46 10.90 -1.84
C LEU A 172 -10.64 11.92 -0.72
N TRP A 173 -10.75 13.21 -1.09
CA TRP A 173 -10.88 14.31 -0.13
C TRP A 173 -12.18 14.24 0.67
N ARG A 174 -13.27 13.76 0.04
CA ARG A 174 -14.53 13.48 0.75
C ARG A 174 -14.40 12.28 1.67
N GLY A 175 -13.69 11.24 1.22
CA GLY A 175 -13.40 10.05 2.02
C GLY A 175 -12.61 10.37 3.28
N LEU A 176 -11.58 11.21 3.18
CA LEU A 176 -10.77 11.68 4.32
C LEU A 176 -11.58 12.48 5.34
N LYS A 177 -12.69 13.10 4.93
CA LYS A 177 -13.59 13.91 5.77
C LYS A 177 -14.92 13.22 6.09
N ALA A 178 -15.05 11.93 5.77
CA ALA A 178 -16.28 11.19 5.96
C ALA A 178 -16.64 11.03 7.45
N ARG A 179 -17.94 10.95 7.78
CA ARG A 179 -18.38 10.69 9.16
C ARG A 179 -17.92 9.33 9.68
N ASN A 180 -17.85 8.33 8.79
CA ASN A 180 -17.45 6.97 9.12
C ASN A 180 -15.91 6.84 9.20
N SER A 181 -15.39 6.36 10.32
CA SER A 181 -13.94 6.24 10.57
C SER A 181 -13.26 5.16 9.71
N GLU A 182 -13.96 4.10 9.33
CA GLU A 182 -13.43 3.07 8.43
C GLU A 182 -13.23 3.64 7.02
N VAL A 183 -14.19 4.45 6.55
CA VAL A 183 -14.08 5.18 5.27
C VAL A 183 -12.90 6.13 5.29
N ARG A 184 -12.74 6.95 6.35
CA ARG A 184 -11.57 7.83 6.51
C ARG A 184 -10.26 7.05 6.52
N SER A 185 -10.20 5.95 7.27
CA SER A 185 -8.99 5.13 7.35
C SER A 185 -8.67 4.42 6.02
N ASN A 186 -9.66 4.03 5.21
CA ASN A 186 -9.44 3.50 3.86
C ASN A 186 -8.96 4.57 2.89
N ALA A 187 -9.58 5.76 2.93
CA ALA A 187 -9.15 6.92 2.15
C ALA A 187 -7.71 7.31 2.49
N ALA A 188 -7.35 7.34 3.77
CA ALA A 188 -5.98 7.58 4.24
C ALA A 188 -4.96 6.63 3.59
N LEU A 189 -5.29 5.34 3.51
CA LEU A 189 -4.39 4.35 2.92
C LEU A 189 -4.22 4.52 1.41
N LEU A 190 -5.29 4.89 0.68
CA LEU A 190 -5.19 5.20 -0.75
C LEU A 190 -4.47 6.52 -1.01
N PHE A 191 -4.73 7.53 -0.18
CA PHE A 191 -4.05 8.83 -0.22
C PHE A 191 -2.53 8.65 -0.10
N VAL A 192 -2.08 7.90 0.90
CA VAL A 192 -0.65 7.61 1.12
C VAL A 192 -0.02 6.89 -0.06
N GLU A 193 -0.74 5.92 -0.67
CA GLU A 193 -0.22 5.21 -1.83
C GLU A 193 -0.14 6.10 -3.09
N ALA A 194 -1.07 7.05 -3.24
CA ALA A 194 -1.10 8.00 -4.35
C ALA A 194 -0.19 9.23 -4.14
N PHE A 195 0.27 9.46 -2.90
CA PHE A 195 1.03 10.65 -2.53
C PHE A 195 2.38 10.76 -3.29
N PRO A 196 2.77 11.96 -3.76
CA PRO A 196 1.95 13.18 -3.79
C PRO A 196 0.96 13.14 -4.96
N ILE A 197 -0.27 13.57 -4.79
CA ILE A 197 -1.20 13.70 -5.92
C ILE A 197 -0.90 15.03 -6.61
N ARG A 198 -0.51 14.98 -7.89
CA ARG A 198 -0.02 16.13 -8.66
C ARG A 198 -0.81 16.30 -9.96
N HIS A 199 -1.01 17.55 -10.38
CA HIS A 199 -1.50 17.89 -11.70
C HIS A 199 -0.37 18.49 -12.56
N PRO A 200 0.09 17.83 -13.63
CA PRO A 200 1.21 18.31 -14.45
C PRO A 200 1.02 19.69 -15.08
N GLY A 201 -0.22 20.17 -15.23
CA GLY A 201 -0.52 21.49 -15.76
C GLY A 201 -0.40 22.65 -14.77
N PHE A 202 -0.09 22.40 -13.49
CA PHE A 202 0.08 23.46 -12.49
C PHE A 202 1.48 24.06 -12.54
N ASN A 203 1.55 25.38 -12.28
CA ASN A 203 2.82 26.04 -12.06
C ASN A 203 3.40 25.68 -10.67
N ALA A 204 4.64 26.08 -10.40
CA ALA A 204 5.33 25.74 -9.16
C ALA A 204 4.58 26.20 -7.90
N ILE A 205 4.03 27.42 -7.91
CA ILE A 205 3.32 28.00 -6.76
C ILE A 205 2.01 27.25 -6.49
N GLU A 206 1.26 26.95 -7.54
CA GLU A 206 0.03 26.15 -7.46
C GLU A 206 0.34 24.74 -6.94
N MET A 207 1.40 24.11 -7.46
CA MET A 207 1.83 22.79 -7.01
C MET A 207 2.21 22.80 -5.53
N ASP A 208 2.98 23.79 -5.08
CA ASP A 208 3.39 23.91 -3.68
C ASP A 208 2.17 24.10 -2.76
N SER A 209 1.18 24.90 -3.17
CA SER A 209 -0.08 25.06 -2.44
C SER A 209 -0.85 23.73 -2.32
N GLU A 210 -0.91 22.93 -3.38
CA GLU A 210 -1.59 21.62 -3.36
C GLU A 210 -0.84 20.57 -2.53
N ILE A 211 0.49 20.62 -2.53
CA ILE A 211 1.30 19.76 -1.66
C ILE A 211 1.13 20.16 -0.19
N GLN A 212 1.06 21.47 0.10
CA GLN A 212 0.82 21.95 1.45
C GLN A 212 -0.52 21.46 2.02
N LYS A 213 -1.59 21.52 1.23
CA LYS A 213 -2.90 20.94 1.62
C LYS A 213 -2.81 19.44 1.91
N GLN A 214 -1.99 18.71 1.15
CA GLN A 214 -1.78 17.29 1.40
C GLN A 214 -1.03 17.02 2.71
N PHE A 215 -0.11 17.90 3.12
CA PHE A 215 0.50 17.81 4.45
C PHE A 215 -0.52 18.10 5.57
N GLU A 216 -1.41 19.08 5.38
CA GLU A 216 -2.51 19.35 6.34
C GLU A 216 -3.44 18.14 6.51
N GLU A 217 -3.73 17.41 5.44
CA GLU A 217 -4.50 16.16 5.53
C GLU A 217 -3.74 15.06 6.29
N LEU A 218 -2.40 15.00 6.22
CA LEU A 218 -1.61 14.09 7.08
C LEU A 218 -1.74 14.45 8.56
N TYR A 219 -1.66 15.73 8.92
CA TYR A 219 -1.89 16.17 10.31
C TYR A 219 -3.29 15.82 10.78
N SER A 220 -4.30 16.08 9.96
CA SER A 220 -5.71 15.74 10.26
C SER A 220 -5.89 14.25 10.53
N LEU A 221 -5.17 13.38 9.82
CA LEU A 221 -5.18 11.93 10.07
C LEU A 221 -4.52 11.54 11.39
N LEU A 222 -3.43 12.21 11.78
CA LEU A 222 -2.77 11.99 13.08
C LEU A 222 -3.62 12.46 14.26
N GLU A 223 -4.50 13.44 14.05
CA GLU A 223 -5.35 14.03 15.08
C GLU A 223 -6.79 13.49 15.10
N ASP A 224 -7.09 12.52 14.22
CA ASP A 224 -8.44 11.96 14.11
C ASP A 224 -8.92 11.38 15.45
N PRO A 225 -10.20 11.57 15.83
CA PRO A 225 -10.70 11.05 17.11
C PRO A 225 -10.66 9.52 17.21
N TYR A 226 -10.62 8.79 16.10
CA TYR A 226 -10.65 7.33 16.08
C TYR A 226 -9.24 6.73 15.95
N PRO A 227 -8.84 5.83 16.87
CA PRO A 227 -7.54 5.15 16.85
C PRO A 227 -7.15 4.50 15.52
N MET A 228 -8.13 3.94 14.80
CA MET A 228 -7.89 3.27 13.51
C MET A 228 -7.43 4.25 12.42
N VAL A 229 -7.92 5.49 12.45
CA VAL A 229 -7.53 6.52 11.48
C VAL A 229 -6.14 7.04 11.84
N ARG A 230 -5.88 7.34 13.12
CA ARG A 230 -4.53 7.72 13.60
C ARG A 230 -3.46 6.69 13.26
N SER A 231 -3.78 5.40 13.44
CA SER A 231 -2.88 4.30 13.06
C SER A 231 -2.57 4.28 11.54
N ALA A 232 -3.56 4.61 10.70
CA ALA A 232 -3.34 4.76 9.25
C ALA A 232 -2.53 6.03 8.92
N GLY A 233 -2.75 7.12 9.65
CA GLY A 233 -1.97 8.36 9.58
C GLY A 233 -0.50 8.13 9.91
N ILE A 234 -0.19 7.43 11.01
CA ILE A 234 1.18 7.06 11.41
C ILE A 234 1.89 6.28 10.29
N LEU A 235 1.22 5.26 9.75
CA LEU A 235 1.75 4.49 8.63
C LEU A 235 2.00 5.38 7.41
N GLY A 236 1.08 6.31 7.16
CA GLY A 236 1.17 7.29 6.08
C GLY A 236 2.38 8.18 6.19
N VAL A 237 2.52 8.86 7.33
CA VAL A 237 3.65 9.73 7.63
C VAL A 237 4.96 8.96 7.54
N CYS A 238 5.08 7.78 8.15
CA CYS A 238 6.32 7.00 8.10
C CYS A 238 6.71 6.57 6.68
N LYS A 239 5.74 6.25 5.82
CA LYS A 239 6.01 5.92 4.41
C LYS A 239 6.42 7.15 3.59
N ILE A 240 5.70 8.25 3.76
CA ILE A 240 5.92 9.48 3.00
C ILE A 240 7.26 10.10 3.39
N THR A 241 7.56 10.21 4.69
CA THR A 241 8.85 10.76 5.15
C THR A 241 10.01 9.88 4.74
N SER A 242 9.88 8.55 4.83
CA SER A 242 10.93 7.63 4.36
C SER A 242 11.22 7.80 2.86
N LYS A 243 10.17 7.86 2.03
CA LYS A 243 10.29 7.94 0.57
C LYS A 243 10.69 9.32 0.04
N TYR A 244 10.17 10.39 0.63
CA TYR A 244 10.32 11.77 0.14
C TYR A 244 11.22 12.62 1.04
N TRP A 245 12.06 12.00 1.88
CA TRP A 245 12.90 12.65 2.89
C TRP A 245 13.59 13.93 2.39
N GLU A 246 14.28 13.84 1.25
CA GLU A 246 15.05 14.96 0.67
C GLU A 246 14.18 16.02 -0.01
N MET A 247 12.95 15.68 -0.39
CA MET A 247 12.01 16.58 -1.08
C MET A 247 11.09 17.31 -0.11
N MET A 248 10.99 16.86 1.15
CA MET A 248 10.09 17.46 2.13
C MET A 248 10.72 18.71 2.76
N PRO A 249 9.92 19.76 3.02
CA PRO A 249 10.38 20.87 3.85
C PRO A 249 10.85 20.36 5.22
N PRO A 250 12.07 20.72 5.69
CA PRO A 250 12.64 20.19 6.93
C PRO A 250 11.74 20.43 8.17
N THR A 251 11.06 21.57 8.22
CA THR A 251 10.13 21.91 9.31
C THR A 251 8.96 20.94 9.37
N ILE A 252 8.26 20.74 8.25
CA ILE A 252 7.15 19.79 8.14
C ILE A 252 7.58 18.37 8.50
N LEU A 253 8.77 17.96 8.05
CA LEU A 253 9.32 16.65 8.37
C LEU A 253 9.53 16.48 9.89
N ILE A 254 10.19 17.44 10.54
CA ILE A 254 10.46 17.40 11.97
C ILE A 254 9.14 17.40 12.76
N ASP A 255 8.21 18.28 12.42
CA ASP A 255 6.94 18.44 13.13
C ASP A 255 6.08 17.17 13.03
N LEU A 256 5.99 16.55 11.85
CA LEU A 256 5.29 15.27 11.68
C LEU A 256 5.94 14.15 12.50
N LEU A 257 7.27 14.07 12.56
CA LEU A 257 7.95 13.04 13.34
C LEU A 257 7.80 13.27 14.84
N LYS A 258 7.87 14.52 15.31
CA LYS A 258 7.56 14.88 16.69
C LYS A 258 6.13 14.52 17.06
N LYS A 259 5.15 14.81 16.20
CA LYS A 259 3.75 14.39 16.43
C LYS A 259 3.65 12.86 16.63
N VAL A 260 4.39 12.09 15.85
CA VAL A 260 4.43 10.62 15.97
C VAL A 260 5.14 10.16 17.23
N THR A 261 6.30 10.72 17.58
CA THR A 261 7.14 10.24 18.69
C THR A 261 6.77 10.84 20.04
N GLU A 262 6.42 12.13 20.10
CA GLU A 262 6.17 12.84 21.35
C GLU A 262 4.69 12.79 21.78
N GLU A 263 3.76 12.60 20.83
CA GLU A 263 2.33 12.50 21.16
C GLU A 263 1.78 11.09 20.93
N LEU A 264 1.82 10.57 19.70
CA LEU A 264 1.13 9.30 19.38
C LEU A 264 1.79 8.05 19.98
N ALA A 265 3.08 8.11 20.30
CA ALA A 265 3.75 7.05 21.06
C ALA A 265 3.18 6.91 22.49
N PHE A 266 2.51 7.95 22.99
CA PHE A 266 1.90 8.05 24.31
C PHE A 266 0.37 8.20 24.23
N ASP A 267 -0.25 7.82 23.11
CA ASP A 267 -1.71 7.91 22.92
C ASP A 267 -2.47 7.24 24.08
N LEU A 268 -3.18 8.06 24.85
CA LEU A 268 -3.89 7.64 26.07
C LEU A 268 -5.07 6.73 25.77
N SER A 269 -5.69 6.91 24.61
CA SER A 269 -6.96 6.24 24.27
C SER A 269 -6.78 4.86 23.67
N SER A 270 -5.61 4.54 23.10
CA SER A 270 -5.43 3.26 22.41
C SER A 270 -3.99 2.75 22.35
N ALA A 271 -3.79 1.55 22.88
CA ALA A 271 -2.56 0.78 22.69
C ALA A 271 -2.31 0.38 21.22
N ASP A 272 -3.32 0.37 20.35
CA ASP A 272 -3.12 0.10 18.92
C ASP A 272 -2.41 1.25 18.21
N VAL A 273 -2.68 2.50 18.63
CA VAL A 273 -1.98 3.69 18.09
C VAL A 273 -0.52 3.67 18.53
N ARG A 274 -0.27 3.50 19.84
CA ARG A 274 1.09 3.39 20.39
C ARG A 274 1.88 2.25 19.75
N CYS A 275 1.26 1.09 19.58
CA CYS A 275 1.86 -0.05 18.89
C CYS A 275 2.15 0.27 17.40
N SER A 276 1.27 1.01 16.73
CA SER A 276 1.46 1.41 15.33
C SER A 276 2.67 2.32 15.14
N VAL A 277 2.96 3.22 16.08
CA VAL A 277 4.19 4.04 16.07
C VAL A 277 5.42 3.14 15.94
N PHE A 278 5.60 2.20 16.87
CA PHE A 278 6.80 1.35 16.87
C PHE A 278 6.84 0.33 15.73
N LYS A 279 5.69 -0.05 15.18
CA LYS A 279 5.64 -0.87 13.95
C LYS A 279 6.02 -0.08 12.69
N CYS A 280 5.79 1.24 12.66
CA CYS A 280 5.99 2.04 11.45
C CYS A 280 7.33 2.80 11.43
N LEU A 281 7.89 3.20 12.57
CA LEU A 281 9.22 3.82 12.65
C LEU A 281 10.33 3.01 11.95
N PRO A 282 10.35 1.65 11.98
CA PRO A 282 11.26 0.84 11.18
C PRO A 282 11.31 1.17 9.68
N ILE A 283 10.22 1.66 9.09
CA ILE A 283 10.14 2.06 7.68
C ILE A 283 11.02 3.29 7.42
N ILE A 284 11.08 4.22 8.36
CA ILE A 284 11.91 5.43 8.27
C ILE A 284 13.38 5.05 8.45
N LEU A 285 13.67 4.13 9.37
CA LEU A 285 15.03 3.63 9.65
C LEU A 285 15.70 2.94 8.45
N ASP A 286 14.94 2.51 7.43
CA ASP A 286 15.51 2.02 6.17
C ASP A 286 16.19 3.15 5.36
N ASN A 287 15.79 4.40 5.58
CA ASN A 287 16.45 5.57 5.02
C ASN A 287 17.56 6.07 5.97
N LYS A 288 18.82 5.92 5.55
CA LYS A 288 19.99 6.33 6.35
C LYS A 288 20.05 7.82 6.66
N LEU A 289 19.46 8.67 5.82
CA LEU A 289 19.40 10.11 6.05
C LEU A 289 18.54 10.47 7.27
N SER A 290 17.65 9.56 7.70
CA SER A 290 16.82 9.76 8.89
C SER A 290 17.52 9.50 10.21
N HIS A 291 18.65 8.77 10.18
CA HIS A 291 19.30 8.27 11.40
C HIS A 291 19.69 9.38 12.37
N PRO A 292 20.28 10.52 11.96
CA PRO A 292 20.65 11.59 12.89
C PRO A 292 19.44 12.18 13.63
N LEU A 293 18.32 12.39 12.93
CA LEU A 293 17.12 12.94 13.56
C LEU A 293 16.46 11.91 14.47
N LEU A 294 16.37 10.64 14.05
CA LEU A 294 15.81 9.58 14.89
C LEU A 294 16.68 9.31 16.12
N GLU A 295 18.01 9.39 16.04
CA GLU A 295 18.88 9.27 17.22
C GLU A 295 18.59 10.35 18.27
N GLN A 296 18.14 11.55 17.85
CA GLN A 296 17.73 12.62 18.75
C GLN A 296 16.33 12.42 19.35
N LEU A 297 15.37 11.93 18.56
CA LEU A 297 13.96 11.80 18.99
C LEU A 297 13.70 10.54 19.83
N LEU A 298 14.33 9.42 19.50
CA LEU A 298 14.04 8.12 20.12
C LEU A 298 14.31 8.03 21.64
N PRO A 299 15.32 8.69 22.23
CA PRO A 299 15.57 8.63 23.68
C PRO A 299 14.39 9.06 24.57
N ALA A 300 13.50 9.92 24.07
CA ALA A 300 12.28 10.30 24.79
C ALA A 300 11.32 9.10 25.01
N LEU A 301 11.46 8.04 24.21
CA LEU A 301 10.58 6.87 24.18
C LEU A 301 11.02 5.76 25.16
N LYS A 302 12.05 6.00 25.98
CA LYS A 302 12.64 4.98 26.86
C LYS A 302 11.64 4.27 27.78
N TYR A 303 10.59 4.98 28.22
CA TYR A 303 9.57 4.44 29.10
C TYR A 303 8.53 3.58 28.38
N CYS A 304 8.46 3.61 27.04
CA CYS A 304 7.55 2.77 26.27
C CYS A 304 7.90 1.27 26.34
N LEU A 305 9.12 0.93 26.78
CA LEU A 305 9.47 -0.44 27.16
C LEU A 305 8.62 -0.95 28.34
N HIS A 306 8.10 -0.04 29.17
CA HIS A 306 7.27 -0.36 30.33
C HIS A 306 5.77 -0.16 30.04
N ASP A 307 5.37 -0.08 28.77
CA ASP A 307 3.96 0.08 28.41
C ASP A 307 3.11 -1.07 29.00
N ASN A 308 1.93 -0.75 29.54
CA ASN A 308 1.02 -1.73 30.12
C ASN A 308 0.61 -2.83 29.11
N SER A 309 0.59 -2.51 27.81
CA SER A 309 0.23 -3.43 26.75
C SER A 309 1.43 -4.20 26.20
N GLU A 310 1.40 -5.53 26.30
CA GLU A 310 2.46 -6.41 25.78
C GLU A 310 2.75 -6.15 24.29
N LYS A 311 1.71 -5.94 23.46
CA LYS A 311 1.88 -5.69 22.02
C LYS A 311 2.67 -4.41 21.73
N VAL A 312 2.58 -3.40 22.61
CA VAL A 312 3.34 -2.15 22.49
C VAL A 312 4.80 -2.42 22.85
N ARG A 313 5.05 -3.11 23.98
CA ARG A 313 6.40 -3.50 24.39
C ARG A 313 7.09 -4.36 23.33
N VAL A 314 6.39 -5.36 22.77
CA VAL A 314 6.89 -6.18 21.65
C VAL A 314 7.31 -5.31 20.47
N ALA A 315 6.43 -4.40 20.02
CA ALA A 315 6.71 -3.52 18.90
C ALA A 315 7.88 -2.56 19.20
N PHE A 316 7.98 -2.05 20.42
CA PHE A 316 9.08 -1.20 20.87
C PHE A 316 10.43 -1.92 20.79
N VAL A 317 10.52 -3.15 21.31
CA VAL A 317 11.76 -3.92 21.25
C VAL A 317 12.10 -4.32 19.81
N ASP A 318 11.11 -4.64 18.97
CA ASP A 318 11.32 -4.87 17.53
C ASP A 318 11.90 -3.63 16.83
N MET A 319 11.47 -2.42 17.21
CA MET A 319 12.06 -1.17 16.74
C MET A 319 13.50 -1.00 17.22
N LEU A 320 13.83 -1.29 18.49
CA LEU A 320 15.20 -1.25 18.99
C LEU A 320 16.12 -2.25 18.26
N LEU A 321 15.61 -3.45 17.97
CA LEU A 321 16.32 -4.46 17.17
C LEU A 321 16.60 -3.92 15.76
N LYS A 322 15.63 -3.24 15.14
CA LYS A 322 15.84 -2.58 13.85
C LYS A 322 16.92 -1.51 13.93
N VAL A 323 16.87 -0.62 14.91
CA VAL A 323 17.89 0.42 15.17
C VAL A 323 19.28 -0.18 15.27
N LYS A 324 19.43 -1.25 16.06
CA LYS A 324 20.69 -2.00 16.20
C LYS A 324 21.14 -2.59 14.86
N ALA A 325 20.24 -3.22 14.12
CA ALA A 325 20.55 -3.89 12.86
C ALA A 325 21.03 -2.92 11.77
N VAL A 326 20.39 -1.75 11.66
CA VAL A 326 20.78 -0.71 10.67
C VAL A 326 21.86 0.23 11.18
N ARG A 327 22.32 0.06 12.43
CA ARG A 327 23.31 0.90 13.10
C ARG A 327 22.91 2.39 13.16
N ALA A 328 21.62 2.68 13.27
CA ALA A 328 21.10 4.05 13.31
C ALA A 328 21.47 4.78 14.61
N ALA A 329 21.51 4.05 15.73
CA ALA A 329 21.89 4.56 17.03
C ALA A 329 22.32 3.41 17.95
N LYS A 330 23.00 3.74 19.05
CA LYS A 330 23.25 2.79 20.13
C LYS A 330 21.95 2.57 20.91
N PHE A 331 21.38 1.36 20.90
CA PHE A 331 20.08 1.10 21.54
C PHE A 331 20.06 1.44 23.04
N TRP A 332 21.19 1.32 23.74
CA TRP A 332 21.30 1.66 25.17
C TRP A 332 21.28 3.17 25.45
N LYS A 333 21.48 4.01 24.43
CA LYS A 333 21.21 5.46 24.54
C LYS A 333 19.72 5.78 24.41
N ILE A 334 18.95 4.90 23.76
CA ILE A 334 17.50 5.04 23.60
C ILE A 334 16.78 4.44 24.81
N CYS A 335 17.15 3.24 25.23
CA CYS A 335 16.59 2.56 26.38
C CYS A 335 17.73 2.07 27.29
N PRO A 336 17.92 2.68 28.48
CA PRO A 336 19.01 2.32 29.39
C PRO A 336 19.02 0.84 29.76
N MET A 337 20.20 0.31 30.07
CA MET A 337 20.37 -1.11 30.38
C MET A 337 19.54 -1.55 31.59
N GLU A 338 19.43 -0.71 32.62
CA GLU A 338 18.58 -0.93 33.80
C GLU A 338 17.13 -1.27 33.42
N HIS A 339 16.54 -0.49 32.50
CA HIS A 339 15.17 -0.72 32.03
C HIS A 339 15.03 -2.05 31.29
N ILE A 340 16.05 -2.41 30.48
CA ILE A 340 16.08 -3.65 29.71
C ILE A 340 16.16 -4.85 30.65
N LEU A 341 17.04 -4.81 31.66
CA LEU A 341 17.22 -5.89 32.62
C LEU A 341 15.97 -6.05 33.51
N ALA A 342 15.39 -4.95 33.99
CA ALA A 342 14.17 -4.99 34.80
C ALA A 342 12.99 -5.64 34.04
N ARG A 343 12.85 -5.38 32.73
CA ARG A 343 11.87 -6.10 31.90
C ARG A 343 12.30 -7.53 31.60
N LEU A 344 13.59 -7.82 31.42
CA LEU A 344 14.02 -9.18 31.15
C LEU A 344 13.67 -10.14 32.31
N GLU A 345 13.73 -9.65 33.54
CA GLU A 345 13.36 -10.40 34.76
C GLU A 345 11.86 -10.71 34.85
N SER A 346 11.01 -9.76 34.46
CA SER A 346 9.58 -9.77 34.82
C SER A 346 8.60 -9.79 33.64
N ASP A 347 9.05 -9.62 32.40
CA ASP A 347 8.19 -9.55 31.23
C ASP A 347 7.82 -10.93 30.68
N SER A 348 6.89 -10.95 29.72
CA SER A 348 6.45 -12.15 29.07
C SER A 348 7.48 -12.70 28.08
N ARG A 349 7.39 -14.00 27.82
CA ARG A 349 8.31 -14.73 26.93
C ARG A 349 8.47 -14.08 25.53
N PRO A 350 7.42 -13.57 24.86
CA PRO A 350 7.57 -12.86 23.58
C PRO A 350 8.47 -11.62 23.66
N VAL A 351 8.43 -10.87 24.75
CA VAL A 351 9.26 -9.69 24.96
C VAL A 351 10.67 -10.11 25.38
N CYS A 352 10.80 -11.00 26.37
CA CYS A 352 12.12 -11.45 26.86
C CYS A 352 12.96 -12.06 25.74
N ARG A 353 12.39 -12.86 24.84
CA ARG A 353 13.12 -13.40 23.67
C ARG A 353 13.76 -12.31 22.80
N ARG A 354 13.07 -11.19 22.62
CA ARG A 354 13.56 -10.05 21.82
C ARG A 354 14.60 -9.24 22.60
N LEU A 355 14.39 -9.04 23.90
CA LEU A 355 15.36 -8.37 24.77
C LEU A 355 16.67 -9.16 24.80
N VAL A 356 16.61 -10.49 24.92
CA VAL A 356 17.78 -11.37 24.77
C VAL A 356 18.42 -11.14 23.40
N GLY A 357 17.67 -11.19 22.29
CA GLY A 357 18.21 -10.89 20.96
C GLY A 357 18.87 -9.51 20.84
N LEU A 358 18.37 -8.52 21.58
CA LEU A 358 18.90 -7.16 21.60
C LEU A 358 20.25 -7.08 22.33
N ILE A 359 20.43 -7.80 23.43
CA ILE A 359 21.65 -7.71 24.26
C ILE A 359 22.66 -8.83 24.05
N PHE A 360 22.23 -10.01 23.54
CA PHE A 360 23.05 -11.23 23.53
C PHE A 360 24.41 -11.01 22.88
N ASN A 361 24.47 -10.53 21.63
CA ASN A 361 25.74 -10.29 20.94
C ASN A 361 26.60 -9.18 21.57
N SER A 362 26.04 -8.36 22.46
CA SER A 362 26.80 -7.33 23.18
C SER A 362 27.57 -7.92 24.36
N PHE A 363 27.04 -8.94 25.04
CA PHE A 363 27.64 -9.55 26.23
C PHE A 363 28.26 -10.93 25.98
N LEU A 364 27.63 -11.73 25.10
CA LEU A 364 28.02 -13.08 24.73
C LEU A 364 28.33 -13.14 23.22
N PRO A 365 29.33 -12.41 22.72
CA PRO A 365 29.74 -12.49 21.32
C PRO A 365 30.29 -13.89 21.00
N VAL A 366 29.55 -14.66 20.20
CA VAL A 366 29.88 -16.06 19.83
C VAL A 366 31.27 -16.27 19.22
N ASN A 367 31.91 -15.22 18.73
CA ASN A 367 33.25 -15.25 18.12
C ASN A 367 34.37 -14.87 19.10
N GLN A 368 34.09 -14.78 20.41
CA GLN A 368 35.07 -14.41 21.44
C GLN A 368 35.16 -15.50 22.52
N PRO A 369 36.31 -15.63 23.21
CA PRO A 369 36.46 -16.56 24.32
C PRO A 369 35.51 -16.27 25.49
N GLU A 370 35.20 -17.31 26.27
CA GLU A 370 34.34 -17.22 27.47
C GLU A 370 34.87 -16.21 28.51
N ALA A 371 36.19 -16.02 28.61
CA ALA A 371 36.78 -15.00 29.48
C ALA A 371 36.25 -13.58 29.17
N VAL A 372 36.13 -13.23 27.88
CA VAL A 372 35.58 -11.94 27.44
C VAL A 372 34.10 -11.83 27.77
N TRP A 373 33.37 -12.95 27.76
CA TRP A 373 31.97 -13.00 28.16
C TRP A 373 31.83 -12.72 29.66
N CYS A 374 32.62 -13.41 30.48
CA CYS A 374 32.68 -13.20 31.92
C CYS A 374 33.01 -11.74 32.27
N GLU A 375 34.04 -11.16 31.66
CA GLU A 375 34.40 -9.74 31.87
C GLU A 375 33.23 -8.80 31.55
N ARG A 376 32.53 -9.01 30.43
CA ARG A 376 31.37 -8.19 30.04
C ARG A 376 30.18 -8.38 30.97
N CYS A 377 29.94 -9.59 31.47
CA CYS A 377 28.91 -9.86 32.47
C CYS A 377 29.26 -9.23 33.82
N VAL A 378 30.52 -9.26 34.25
CA VAL A 378 30.98 -8.57 35.48
C VAL A 378 30.81 -7.07 35.33
N ALA A 379 31.21 -6.49 34.19
CA ALA A 379 31.01 -5.07 33.92
C ALA A 379 29.52 -4.69 33.94
N LEU A 380 28.64 -5.55 33.41
CA LEU A 380 27.19 -5.36 33.50
C LEU A 380 26.69 -5.32 34.95
N LEU A 381 27.18 -6.23 35.80
CA LEU A 381 26.83 -6.30 37.22
C LEU A 381 27.41 -5.13 38.03
N GLN A 382 28.55 -4.56 37.63
CA GLN A 382 29.15 -3.40 38.29
C GLN A 382 28.50 -2.06 37.89
N MET A 383 27.81 -2.02 36.75
CA MET A 383 27.13 -0.84 36.24
C MET A 383 25.68 -0.68 36.74
N ASN A 384 25.10 -1.75 37.30
CA ASN A 384 23.80 -1.73 37.99
C ASN A 384 24.04 -1.88 39.49
#